data_AF-A0A2I0SZZ0-F1
#
_entry.id   AF-A0A2I0SZZ0-F1
#
_cell.length_a   1.000
_cell.length_b   1.000
_cell.length_c   1.000
_cell.angle_alpha   90.00
_cell.angle_beta   90.00
_cell.angle_gamma   90.00
#
_symmetry.space_group_name_H-M   'P 1'
#
loop_
_entity.id
_entity.type
_entity.pdbx_description
1 polymer ?
#
loop_
_entity_poly.entity_id
_entity_poly.type
_entity_poly.pdbx_seq_one_letter_code
_entity_poly.pdbx_strand_id
1 'polypeptide(L)'
;MPRGTSPHSLLSLPVSSQCKILRCNSEYVAATLNLRGSGRSAAFCNALRSYSHCTRKTARTCRGDLAYHSAVHGIEDLMIQNNCSKEGPTSPPRPRPPAPNHQGLESLDICNYEKSFLYKHGQPPRYQHCAAFGDPHIRTFHDDFHTCRVEGSWPLLDNDYLFVQATSSPVAKGSNATVTSKVRLVWGPSQQTQALPKSNNSSRHSLKCLWRAAIA
;
A
#
# COMPACT_ATOMS: atom_id res chain seq x y z
N MET A 1 26.51 37.87 -4.86
CA MET A 1 26.67 36.41 -4.70
C MET A 1 26.30 36.01 -3.28
N PRO A 2 25.10 35.45 -3.05
CA PRO A 2 24.90 34.46 -1.99
C PRO A 2 24.49 33.12 -2.60
N ARG A 3 25.10 32.04 -2.11
CA ARG A 3 24.87 30.66 -2.55
C ARG A 3 23.68 30.05 -1.81
N GLY A 4 22.79 29.43 -2.60
CA GLY A 4 22.29 28.07 -2.37
C GLY A 4 21.40 27.82 -1.15
N THR A 5 20.11 27.97 -1.36
CA THR A 5 19.04 27.34 -0.57
C THR A 5 19.10 25.82 -0.68
N SER A 6 18.91 25.10 0.43
CA SER A 6 18.63 23.66 0.45
C SER A 6 17.18 23.46 0.86
N PRO A 7 16.28 22.94 0.00
CA PRO A 7 14.93 22.63 0.41
C PRO A 7 14.92 21.25 1.08
N HIS A 8 14.40 21.23 2.31
CA HIS A 8 14.07 20.03 3.05
C HIS A 8 13.29 19.07 2.15
N SER A 9 13.87 17.89 1.94
CA SER A 9 13.20 16.78 1.26
C SER A 9 12.05 16.29 2.12
N LEU A 10 10.84 16.78 1.83
CA LEU A 10 9.59 16.21 2.31
C LEU A 10 9.42 14.83 1.67
N LEU A 11 9.82 13.79 2.42
CA LEU A 11 9.48 12.41 2.13
C LEU A 11 7.94 12.28 2.27
N SER A 12 7.27 12.32 1.12
CA SER A 12 5.86 11.99 1.01
C SER A 12 5.72 10.48 1.15
N LEU A 13 5.09 10.04 2.24
CA LEU A 13 4.58 8.68 2.36
C LEU A 13 3.73 8.37 1.11
N PRO A 14 3.87 7.19 0.47
CA PRO A 14 2.93 6.77 -0.54
C PRO A 14 1.62 6.43 0.18
N VAL A 15 0.77 7.44 0.40
CA VAL A 15 -0.67 7.19 0.33
C VAL A 15 -0.83 6.55 -1.04
N SER A 16 -1.17 5.26 -1.09
CA SER A 16 -1.58 4.62 -2.34
C SER A 16 -2.88 5.29 -2.75
N SER A 17 -2.78 6.49 -3.31
CA SER A 17 -3.85 7.12 -4.05
C SER A 17 -4.08 6.20 -5.23
N GLN A 18 -5.11 5.36 -5.13
CA GLN A 18 -5.50 4.46 -6.20
C GLN A 18 -5.73 5.25 -7.49
N CYS A 19 -5.43 4.64 -8.63
CA CYS A 19 -5.69 5.25 -9.93
C CYS A 19 -7.15 5.69 -10.03
N LYS A 20 -7.39 6.97 -10.36
CA LYS A 20 -8.76 7.55 -10.41
C LYS A 20 -9.33 7.56 -11.82
N ILE A 21 -8.88 6.67 -12.71
CA ILE A 21 -9.32 6.66 -14.11
C ILE A 21 -10.83 6.45 -14.25
N LEU A 22 -11.41 5.50 -13.51
CA LEU A 22 -12.86 5.24 -13.56
C LEU A 22 -13.68 6.48 -13.21
N ARG A 23 -13.19 7.33 -12.31
CA ARG A 23 -13.81 8.62 -11.99
C ARG A 23 -13.76 9.56 -13.21
N CYS A 24 -12.59 9.71 -13.82
CA CYS A 24 -12.45 10.52 -15.04
C CYS A 24 -13.38 10.03 -16.17
N ASN A 25 -13.49 8.71 -16.37
CA ASN A 25 -14.37 8.12 -17.37
C ASN A 25 -15.84 8.44 -17.08
N SER A 26 -16.27 8.29 -15.82
CA SER A 26 -17.65 8.57 -15.42
C SER A 26 -18.02 10.04 -15.60
N GLU A 27 -17.10 10.96 -15.29
CA GLU A 27 -17.30 12.41 -15.46
C GLU A 27 -17.41 12.77 -16.94
N TYR A 28 -16.57 12.18 -17.81
CA TYR A 28 -16.62 12.39 -19.25
C TYR A 28 -17.92 11.87 -19.89
N VAL A 29 -18.34 10.65 -19.54
CA VAL A 29 -19.61 10.07 -20.02
C VAL A 29 -20.77 10.97 -19.59
N ALA A 30 -20.83 11.37 -18.32
CA ALA A 30 -21.88 12.27 -17.82
C ALA A 30 -21.92 13.61 -18.57
N ALA A 31 -20.75 14.19 -18.89
CA ALA A 31 -20.66 15.45 -19.64
C ALA A 31 -21.09 15.33 -21.11
N THR A 32 -21.12 14.12 -21.67
CA THR A 32 -21.42 13.87 -23.09
C THR A 32 -22.81 13.27 -23.34
N LEU A 33 -23.42 12.60 -22.36
CA LEU A 33 -24.72 11.91 -22.47
C LEU A 33 -25.88 12.81 -22.97
N ASN A 34 -25.90 14.09 -22.57
CA ASN A 34 -27.01 15.00 -22.85
C ASN A 34 -26.73 16.02 -23.97
N LEU A 35 -25.64 15.86 -24.73
CA LEU A 35 -25.29 16.81 -25.77
C LEU A 35 -26.20 16.66 -27.01
N ARG A 36 -27.23 17.50 -27.10
CA ARG A 36 -28.17 17.60 -28.25
C ARG A 36 -28.21 19.03 -28.80
N GLY A 37 -28.36 19.19 -30.12
CA GLY A 37 -28.61 20.48 -30.79
C GLY A 37 -27.37 21.27 -31.25
N SER A 38 -27.60 22.53 -31.65
CA SER A 38 -26.55 23.49 -32.05
C SER A 38 -25.66 23.84 -30.84
N GLY A 39 -24.33 23.75 -30.98
CA GLY A 39 -23.38 23.89 -29.87
C GLY A 39 -22.81 22.57 -29.32
N ARG A 40 -23.27 21.41 -29.85
CA ARG A 40 -22.75 20.07 -29.51
C ARG A 40 -21.22 19.97 -29.63
N SER A 41 -20.65 20.52 -30.71
CA SER A 41 -19.20 20.44 -30.96
C SER A 41 -18.39 21.18 -29.88
N ALA A 42 -18.79 22.40 -29.51
CA ALA A 42 -18.10 23.17 -28.47
C ALA A 42 -18.20 22.50 -27.08
N ALA A 43 -19.40 22.04 -26.70
CA ALA A 43 -19.61 21.35 -25.43
C ALA A 43 -18.86 20.00 -25.37
N PHE A 44 -18.80 19.28 -26.49
CA PHE A 44 -18.02 18.04 -26.62
C PHE A 44 -16.52 18.29 -26.47
N CYS A 45 -15.99 19.32 -27.13
CA CYS A 45 -14.58 19.72 -26.95
C CYS A 45 -14.29 20.16 -25.50
N ASN A 46 -15.21 20.86 -24.83
CA ASN A 46 -15.07 21.21 -23.41
C ASN A 46 -15.01 19.96 -22.51
N ALA A 47 -15.82 18.94 -22.81
CA ALA A 47 -15.79 17.66 -22.12
C ALA A 47 -14.47 16.91 -22.35
N LEU A 48 -13.97 16.85 -23.58
CA LEU A 48 -12.68 16.23 -23.90
C LEU A 48 -11.49 16.94 -23.23
N ARG A 49 -11.47 18.29 -23.19
CA ARG A 49 -10.45 19.04 -22.44
C ARG A 49 -10.49 18.72 -20.95
N SER A 50 -11.69 18.59 -20.38
CA SER A 50 -11.86 18.24 -18.96
C SER A 50 -11.39 16.82 -18.66
N TYR A 51 -11.68 15.89 -19.58
CA TYR A 51 -11.23 14.52 -19.48
C TYR A 51 -9.69 14.43 -19.57
N SER A 52 -9.07 15.14 -20.52
CA SER A 52 -7.60 15.27 -20.62
C SER A 52 -6.98 15.86 -19.34
N HIS A 53 -7.62 16.86 -18.74
CA HIS A 53 -7.13 17.45 -17.51
C HIS A 53 -7.25 16.50 -16.31
N CYS A 54 -8.34 15.72 -16.22
CA CYS A 54 -8.54 14.72 -15.19
C CYS A 54 -7.48 13.60 -15.28
N THR A 55 -7.25 13.05 -16.47
CA THR A 55 -6.25 11.99 -16.68
C THR A 55 -4.84 12.48 -16.32
N ARG A 56 -4.45 13.68 -16.76
CA ARG A 56 -3.15 14.27 -16.39
C ARG A 56 -2.95 14.39 -14.87
N LYS A 57 -4.00 14.78 -14.11
CA LYS A 57 -3.92 14.90 -12.65
C LYS A 57 -3.71 13.57 -11.93
N THR A 58 -4.20 12.46 -12.48
CA THR A 58 -4.09 11.13 -11.87
C THR A 58 -2.95 10.29 -12.48
N ALA A 59 -2.17 10.83 -13.42
CA ALA A 59 -1.15 10.11 -14.18
C ALA A 59 -0.12 9.36 -13.31
N ARG A 60 0.34 9.99 -12.21
CA ARG A 60 1.35 9.39 -11.32
C ARG A 60 0.87 8.07 -10.69
N THR A 61 -0.42 7.99 -10.38
CA THR A 61 -1.07 6.84 -9.74
C THR A 61 -1.53 5.77 -10.72
N CYS A 62 -1.57 6.08 -12.01
CA CYS A 62 -2.13 5.24 -13.06
C CYS A 62 -1.07 4.65 -14.01
N ARG A 63 0.22 4.65 -13.63
CA ARG A 63 1.32 4.23 -14.51
C ARG A 63 1.15 2.83 -15.11
N GLY A 64 0.57 1.90 -14.36
CA GLY A 64 0.34 0.51 -14.78
C GLY A 64 -1.12 0.17 -15.07
N ASP A 65 -2.00 1.16 -15.19
CA ASP A 65 -3.43 0.93 -15.42
C ASP A 65 -3.74 0.96 -16.93
N LEU A 66 -4.25 -0.15 -17.46
CA LEU A 66 -4.57 -0.27 -18.89
C LEU A 66 -5.69 0.68 -19.31
N ALA A 67 -6.74 0.83 -18.49
CA ALA A 67 -7.87 1.71 -18.81
C ALA A 67 -7.43 3.17 -18.87
N TYR A 68 -6.45 3.57 -18.06
CA TYR A 68 -5.84 4.88 -18.12
C TYR A 68 -5.12 5.12 -19.46
N HIS A 69 -4.28 4.19 -19.90
CA HIS A 69 -3.56 4.34 -21.16
C HIS A 69 -4.51 4.31 -22.36
N SER A 70 -5.52 3.44 -22.35
CA SER A 70 -6.59 3.43 -23.35
C SER A 70 -7.35 4.75 -23.40
N ALA A 71 -7.67 5.33 -22.24
CA ALA A 71 -8.36 6.61 -22.15
C ALA A 71 -7.51 7.77 -22.67
N VAL A 72 -6.22 7.84 -22.31
CA VAL A 72 -5.32 8.91 -22.77
C VAL A 72 -5.21 8.89 -24.30
N HIS A 73 -5.05 7.71 -24.89
CA HIS A 73 -5.01 7.56 -26.34
C HIS A 73 -6.35 7.93 -26.99
N GLY A 74 -7.47 7.40 -26.47
CA GLY A 74 -8.80 7.70 -26.99
C GLY A 74 -9.17 9.20 -26.89
N ILE A 75 -8.71 9.92 -25.87
CA ILE A 75 -8.87 11.37 -25.77
C ILE A 75 -8.17 12.08 -26.93
N GLU A 76 -6.94 11.68 -27.26
CA GLU A 76 -6.18 12.29 -28.36
C GLU A 76 -6.87 12.07 -29.71
N ASP A 77 -7.32 10.84 -29.97
CA ASP A 77 -8.06 10.51 -31.19
C ASP A 77 -9.36 11.31 -31.29
N LEU A 78 -10.14 11.38 -30.21
CA LEU A 78 -11.40 12.13 -30.19
C LEU A 78 -11.19 13.63 -30.38
N MET A 79 -10.10 14.19 -29.86
CA MET A 79 -9.74 15.60 -30.07
C MET A 79 -9.43 15.88 -31.54
N ILE A 80 -8.69 14.99 -32.21
CA ILE A 80 -8.35 15.11 -33.63
C ILE A 80 -9.61 14.95 -34.49
N GLN A 81 -10.41 13.90 -34.24
CA GLN A 81 -11.62 13.60 -35.01
C GLN A 81 -12.66 14.72 -34.96
N ASN A 82 -12.70 15.50 -33.88
CA ASN A 82 -13.67 16.58 -33.69
C ASN A 82 -13.07 17.98 -33.87
N ASN A 83 -11.82 18.09 -34.35
CA ASN A 83 -11.10 19.35 -34.55
C ASN A 83 -11.09 20.25 -33.29
N CYS A 84 -10.92 19.63 -32.12
CA CYS A 84 -10.91 20.35 -30.84
C CYS A 84 -9.54 20.97 -30.58
N SER A 85 -9.51 22.27 -30.25
CA SER A 85 -8.30 22.89 -29.69
C SER A 85 -7.97 22.33 -28.30
N LYS A 86 -6.68 22.11 -28.01
CA LYS A 86 -6.18 21.64 -26.70
C LYS A 86 -6.41 22.69 -25.61
N GLU A 87 -6.42 23.96 -26.00
CA GLU A 87 -6.67 25.11 -25.15
C GLU A 87 -8.13 25.56 -25.24
N GLY A 88 -8.67 26.08 -24.14
CA GLY A 88 -10.02 26.61 -24.08
C GLY A 88 -10.78 26.18 -22.82
N PRO A 89 -12.07 26.51 -22.73
CA PRO A 89 -12.88 26.23 -21.55
C PRO A 89 -13.02 24.72 -21.30
N THR A 90 -13.11 24.37 -20.02
CA THR A 90 -13.46 23.02 -19.56
C THR A 90 -14.95 22.98 -19.22
N SER A 91 -15.56 21.80 -19.27
CA SER A 91 -16.94 21.62 -18.81
C SER A 91 -17.04 22.00 -17.32
N PRO A 92 -18.15 22.63 -16.89
CA PRO A 92 -18.29 23.09 -15.51
C PRO A 92 -18.11 21.92 -14.52
N PRO A 93 -17.45 22.14 -13.37
CA PRO A 93 -17.31 21.12 -12.35
C PRO A 93 -18.70 20.66 -11.89
N ARG A 94 -18.89 19.35 -11.74
CA ARG A 94 -20.13 18.83 -11.13
C ARG A 94 -20.31 19.46 -9.74
N PRO A 95 -21.51 19.94 -9.38
CA PRO A 95 -21.84 20.24 -8.00
C PRO A 95 -21.54 18.98 -7.19
N ARG A 96 -20.57 19.06 -6.27
CA ARG A 96 -20.32 17.94 -5.37
C ARG A 96 -21.64 17.71 -4.64
N PRO A 97 -22.17 16.47 -4.59
CA PRO A 97 -23.25 16.20 -3.65
C PRO A 97 -22.79 16.73 -2.29
N PRO A 98 -23.68 17.38 -1.51
CA PRO A 98 -23.32 17.83 -0.17
C PRO A 98 -22.64 16.65 0.50
N ALA A 99 -21.38 16.86 0.89
CA ALA A 99 -20.60 15.80 1.49
C ALA A 99 -21.47 15.26 2.63
N PRO A 100 -21.73 13.93 2.72
CA PRO A 100 -22.47 13.39 3.84
C PRO A 100 -21.82 13.96 5.10
N ASN A 101 -22.60 14.58 5.99
CA ASN A 101 -22.10 15.28 7.18
C ASN A 101 -20.95 14.49 7.79
N HIS A 102 -19.71 14.93 7.53
CA HIS A 102 -18.51 14.27 8.04
C HIS A 102 -18.27 14.65 9.51
N GLN A 103 -19.33 14.97 10.26
CA GLN A 103 -19.26 15.26 11.69
C GLN A 103 -19.05 14.01 12.56
N GLY A 104 -18.70 12.86 11.97
CA GLY A 104 -18.31 11.64 12.70
C GLY A 104 -17.11 10.88 12.10
N LEU A 105 -16.48 11.39 11.04
CA LEU A 105 -15.31 10.77 10.39
C LEU A 105 -14.22 11.82 10.16
N GLU A 106 -14.06 12.72 11.13
CA GLU A 106 -12.83 13.51 11.27
C GLU A 106 -11.70 12.50 11.50
N SER A 107 -10.94 12.23 10.44
CA SER A 107 -9.62 11.59 10.50
C SER A 107 -9.56 10.38 11.45
N LEU A 108 -10.06 9.22 11.01
CA LEU A 108 -9.39 7.99 11.47
C LEU A 108 -7.92 8.18 11.10
N ASP A 109 -7.08 8.48 12.09
CA ASP A 109 -5.63 8.53 11.95
C ASP A 109 -5.23 7.16 11.42
N ILE A 110 -5.14 7.01 10.09
CA ILE A 110 -4.80 5.75 9.42
C ILE A 110 -3.44 5.25 9.94
N CYS A 111 -2.59 6.16 10.42
CA CYS A 111 -1.29 5.88 11.01
C CYS A 111 -1.33 5.61 12.52
N ASN A 112 -2.46 5.75 13.20
CA ASN A 112 -2.60 5.44 14.64
C ASN A 112 -3.33 4.10 14.81
N TYR A 113 -2.53 3.04 14.99
CA TYR A 113 -3.01 1.70 15.22
C TYR A 113 -3.93 1.62 16.45
N GLU A 114 -3.58 2.26 17.56
CA GLU A 114 -4.34 2.20 18.82
C GLU A 114 -5.74 2.79 18.67
N LYS A 115 -5.84 4.01 18.12
CA LYS A 115 -7.13 4.65 17.85
C LYS A 115 -7.97 3.83 16.88
N SER A 116 -7.34 3.34 15.81
CA SER A 116 -8.02 2.53 14.79
C SER A 116 -8.53 1.20 15.36
N PHE A 117 -7.75 0.55 16.23
CA PHE A 117 -8.12 -0.68 16.90
C PHE A 117 -9.25 -0.45 17.91
N LEU A 118 -9.14 0.59 18.75
CA LEU A 118 -10.17 0.97 19.71
C LEU A 118 -11.51 1.27 19.04
N TYR A 119 -11.49 1.99 17.92
CA TYR A 119 -12.70 2.28 17.13
C TYR A 119 -13.34 1.01 16.57
N LYS A 120 -12.54 0.06 16.06
CA LYS A 120 -13.05 -1.17 15.45
C LYS A 120 -13.51 -2.23 16.45
N HIS A 121 -12.83 -2.32 17.59
CA HIS A 121 -12.99 -3.44 18.54
C HIS A 121 -13.56 -3.01 19.89
N GLY A 122 -13.78 -1.71 20.13
CA GLY A 122 -14.35 -1.18 21.37
C GLY A 122 -13.45 -1.28 22.61
N GLN A 123 -12.20 -1.75 22.45
CA GLN A 123 -11.22 -1.91 23.52
C GLN A 123 -9.80 -1.62 23.01
N PRO A 124 -8.86 -1.19 23.86
CA PRO A 124 -7.48 -0.99 23.46
C PRO A 124 -6.79 -2.33 23.11
N PRO A 125 -5.79 -2.32 22.21
CA PRO A 125 -5.07 -3.54 21.85
C PRO A 125 -4.23 -4.04 23.03
N ARG A 126 -4.04 -5.36 23.10
CA ARG A 126 -3.07 -6.00 24.01
C ARG A 126 -1.82 -6.37 23.21
N TYR A 127 -0.68 -5.83 23.62
CA TYR A 127 0.60 -6.13 22.99
C TYR A 127 1.22 -7.39 23.58
N GLN A 128 1.74 -8.24 22.69
CA GLN A 128 2.53 -9.41 23.04
C GLN A 128 3.98 -9.19 22.58
N HIS A 129 4.93 -9.74 23.32
CA HIS A 129 6.35 -9.50 23.07
C HIS A 129 7.06 -10.83 22.83
N CYS A 130 7.84 -10.91 21.77
CA CYS A 130 8.83 -11.95 21.57
C CYS A 130 10.21 -11.31 21.41
N ALA A 131 11.27 -12.00 21.80
CA ALA A 131 12.62 -11.51 21.65
C ALA A 131 13.59 -12.62 21.28
N ALA A 132 14.66 -12.25 20.56
CA ALA A 132 15.81 -13.10 20.28
C ALA A 132 17.09 -12.31 20.54
N PHE A 133 17.98 -12.83 21.39
CA PHE A 133 19.22 -12.15 21.79
C PHE A 133 20.35 -13.14 22.03
N GLY A 134 21.61 -12.69 21.87
CA GLY A 134 22.79 -13.54 22.12
C GLY A 134 22.86 -14.79 21.24
N ASP A 135 23.19 -15.93 21.86
CA ASP A 135 23.23 -17.28 21.28
C ASP A 135 21.89 -18.00 21.47
N PRO A 136 21.04 -18.01 20.43
CA PRO A 136 19.83 -17.22 20.54
C PRO A 136 18.98 -17.69 21.70
N HIS A 137 18.96 -16.86 22.73
CA HIS A 137 17.97 -16.89 23.78
C HIS A 137 16.69 -16.30 23.22
N ILE A 138 15.64 -17.11 23.22
CA ILE A 138 14.33 -16.77 22.70
C ILE A 138 13.38 -16.58 23.88
N ARG A 139 12.71 -15.43 23.92
CA ARG A 139 11.49 -15.22 24.71
C ARG A 139 10.30 -15.36 23.76
N THR A 140 9.44 -16.35 24.01
CA THR A 140 8.21 -16.56 23.21
C THR A 140 7.15 -15.52 23.57
N PHE A 141 6.07 -15.45 22.80
CA PHE A 141 4.91 -14.60 23.14
C PHE A 141 4.22 -14.97 24.44
N HIS A 142 4.44 -16.20 24.93
CA HIS A 142 3.92 -16.70 26.21
C HIS A 142 4.91 -16.52 27.36
N ASP A 143 5.98 -15.75 27.15
CA ASP A 143 7.04 -15.50 28.11
C ASP A 143 7.87 -16.75 28.50
N ASP A 144 7.86 -17.79 27.65
CA ASP A 144 8.77 -18.92 27.79
C ASP A 144 10.17 -18.55 27.32
N PHE A 145 11.19 -19.05 28.03
CA PHE A 145 12.59 -18.82 27.70
C PHE A 145 13.25 -20.10 27.17
N HIS A 146 13.91 -19.98 26.03
CA HIS A 146 14.63 -21.09 25.40
C HIS A 146 16.01 -20.64 24.96
N THR A 147 17.01 -21.52 25.06
CA THR A 147 18.32 -21.30 24.46
C THR A 147 18.45 -22.25 23.29
N CYS A 148 18.57 -21.70 22.09
CA CYS A 148 18.63 -22.47 20.86
C CYS A 148 20.00 -22.36 20.22
N ARG A 149 20.54 -23.48 19.72
CA ARG A 149 21.68 -23.46 18.81
C ARG A 149 21.17 -23.52 17.38
N VAL A 150 21.29 -22.42 16.67
CA VAL A 150 20.93 -22.32 15.25
C VAL A 150 22.02 -21.58 14.50
N GLU A 151 22.42 -22.15 13.38
CA GLU A 151 23.37 -21.55 12.44
C GLU A 151 22.66 -21.37 11.10
N GLY A 152 22.94 -20.27 10.42
CA GLY A 152 22.26 -19.91 9.19
C GLY A 152 20.92 -19.21 9.43
N SER A 153 20.04 -19.25 8.45
CA SER A 153 18.76 -18.52 8.47
C SER A 153 17.63 -19.33 9.09
N TRP A 154 16.83 -18.72 9.96
CA TRP A 154 15.71 -19.34 10.65
C TRP A 154 14.55 -18.35 10.87
N PRO A 155 13.29 -18.82 10.86
CA PRO A 155 12.13 -17.97 11.06
C PRO A 155 11.95 -17.63 12.55
N LEU A 156 11.96 -16.34 12.89
CA LEU A 156 11.64 -15.85 14.23
C LEU A 156 10.13 -15.61 14.38
N LEU A 157 9.48 -15.12 13.32
CA LEU A 157 8.04 -14.90 13.25
C LEU A 157 7.56 -15.22 11.84
N ASP A 158 6.46 -15.96 11.71
CA ASP A 158 5.85 -16.26 10.42
C ASP A 158 4.33 -16.30 10.58
N ASN A 159 3.69 -15.15 10.38
CA ASN A 159 2.24 -15.03 10.39
C ASN A 159 1.73 -14.31 9.13
N ASP A 160 0.41 -14.22 8.98
CA ASP A 160 -0.24 -13.67 7.78
C ASP A 160 0.08 -12.19 7.51
N TYR A 161 0.61 -11.48 8.51
CA TYR A 161 0.88 -10.04 8.45
C TYR A 161 2.36 -9.69 8.38
N LEU A 162 3.22 -10.52 8.97
CA LEU A 162 4.63 -10.24 9.16
C LEU A 162 5.45 -11.52 9.20
N PHE A 163 6.47 -11.57 8.37
CA PHE A 163 7.52 -12.58 8.40
C PHE A 163 8.84 -11.95 8.86
N VAL A 164 9.42 -12.50 9.92
CA VAL A 164 10.72 -12.11 10.46
C VAL A 164 11.65 -13.30 10.39
N GLN A 165 12.75 -13.15 9.67
CA GLN A 165 13.81 -14.14 9.58
C GLN A 165 15.07 -13.59 10.22
N ALA A 166 15.67 -14.36 11.11
CA ALA A 166 16.97 -14.08 11.67
C ALA A 166 18.02 -14.98 11.01
N THR A 167 19.25 -14.51 10.94
CA THR A 167 20.41 -15.31 10.54
C THR A 167 21.39 -15.28 11.69
N SER A 168 21.85 -16.47 12.09
CA SER A 168 22.84 -16.65 13.15
C SER A 168 24.15 -17.18 12.58
N SER A 169 25.27 -16.69 13.07
CA SER A 169 26.61 -17.14 12.70
C SER A 169 27.45 -17.45 13.95
N PRO A 170 28.41 -18.38 13.89
CA PRO A 170 29.31 -18.64 15.01
C PRO A 170 30.02 -17.35 15.44
N VAL A 171 30.19 -17.17 16.75
CA VAL A 171 30.91 -16.00 17.31
C VAL A 171 32.39 -16.02 16.90
N ALA A 172 32.96 -17.22 16.74
CA ALA A 172 34.32 -17.44 16.24
C ALA A 172 34.39 -18.76 15.45
N LYS A 173 35.43 -18.93 14.63
CA LYS A 173 35.64 -20.15 13.85
C LYS A 173 35.75 -21.37 14.78
N GLY A 174 34.86 -22.35 14.60
CA GLY A 174 34.79 -23.55 15.44
C GLY A 174 34.06 -23.36 16.79
N SER A 175 33.50 -22.18 17.06
CA SER A 175 32.70 -21.94 18.27
C SER A 175 31.34 -22.62 18.17
N ASN A 176 30.88 -23.15 19.31
CA ASN A 176 29.51 -23.66 19.45
C ASN A 176 28.49 -22.54 19.74
N ALA A 177 28.95 -21.38 20.20
CA ALA A 177 28.11 -20.22 20.45
C ALA A 177 27.91 -19.44 19.15
N THR A 178 26.66 -19.05 18.90
CA THR A 178 26.26 -18.26 17.72
C THR A 178 25.80 -16.88 18.13
N VAL A 179 25.77 -15.93 17.20
CA VAL A 179 25.16 -14.61 17.39
C VAL A 179 24.23 -14.32 16.23
N THR A 180 23.10 -13.67 16.50
CA THR A 180 22.22 -13.14 15.45
C THR A 180 22.94 -12.02 14.70
N SER A 181 23.33 -12.28 13.45
CA SER A 181 24.11 -11.37 12.61
C SER A 181 23.26 -10.58 11.61
N LYS A 182 22.05 -11.06 11.29
CA LYS A 182 21.12 -10.38 10.38
C LYS A 182 19.68 -10.63 10.76
N VAL A 183 18.84 -9.61 10.57
CA VAL A 183 17.39 -9.70 10.69
C VAL A 183 16.76 -9.18 9.40
N ARG A 184 15.80 -9.92 8.84
CA ARG A 184 15.01 -9.56 7.68
C ARG A 184 13.55 -9.51 8.09
N LEU A 185 12.88 -8.41 7.78
CA LEU A 185 11.43 -8.25 7.93
C LEU A 185 10.78 -8.21 6.55
N VAL A 186 9.67 -8.92 6.40
CA VAL A 186 8.82 -8.90 5.21
C VAL A 186 7.38 -8.68 5.67
N TRP A 187 6.80 -7.56 5.25
CA TRP A 187 5.41 -7.24 5.55
C TRP A 187 4.49 -8.00 4.58
N GLY A 188 3.53 -8.74 5.11
CA GLY A 188 2.52 -9.43 4.31
C GLY A 188 1.64 -8.43 3.55
N PRO A 189 0.96 -8.86 2.46
CA PRO A 189 0.02 -7.99 1.77
C PRO A 189 -1.05 -7.53 2.77
N SER A 190 -1.19 -6.23 2.95
CA SER A 190 -2.25 -5.63 3.76
C SER A 190 -3.60 -6.02 3.16
N GLN A 191 -4.19 -7.14 3.62
CA GLN A 191 -5.44 -7.75 3.13
C GLN A 191 -5.86 -7.29 1.73
N GLN A 192 -5.08 -7.61 0.69
CA GLN A 192 -5.58 -7.63 -0.68
C GLN A 192 -4.65 -8.38 -1.64
N THR A 193 -4.18 -9.59 -1.30
CA THR A 193 -3.85 -10.59 -2.33
C THR A 193 -3.67 -11.98 -1.71
N GLN A 194 -4.13 -12.97 -2.46
CA GLN A 194 -4.44 -14.34 -2.09
C GLN A 194 -3.26 -15.15 -1.55
N ALA A 195 -3.59 -16.05 -0.62
CA ALA A 195 -2.70 -16.99 0.05
C ALA A 195 -2.11 -18.04 -0.91
N LEU A 196 -0.83 -18.37 -0.72
CA LEU A 196 -0.23 -19.63 -1.17
C LEU A 196 -0.40 -20.67 -0.06
N PRO A 197 -0.76 -21.93 -0.37
CA PRO A 197 -1.00 -22.94 0.65
C PRO A 197 0.33 -23.41 1.25
N LYS A 198 0.46 -23.36 2.59
CA LYS A 198 1.60 -23.97 3.30
C LYS A 198 1.38 -25.48 3.40
N SER A 199 2.28 -26.24 2.77
CA SER A 199 2.29 -27.70 2.74
C SER A 199 2.55 -28.28 4.13
N ASN A 200 1.72 -29.26 4.50
CA ASN A 200 1.72 -29.92 5.80
C ASN A 200 2.45 -31.26 5.68
N ASN A 201 3.73 -31.33 6.03
CA ASN A 201 4.33 -32.62 6.35
C ASN A 201 5.49 -32.51 7.35
N SER A 202 5.31 -33.20 8.47
CA SER A 202 6.22 -33.26 9.61
C SER A 202 6.91 -34.62 9.64
N SER A 203 8.24 -34.62 9.77
CA SER A 203 9.01 -35.66 10.50
C SER A 203 10.50 -35.36 10.46
N ARG A 204 11.11 -35.03 11.61
CA ARG A 204 12.43 -35.54 12.10
C ARG A 204 12.86 -34.85 13.40
N HIS A 205 13.26 -35.67 14.37
CA HIS A 205 13.47 -35.41 15.79
C HIS A 205 14.57 -34.39 16.23
N SER A 206 14.90 -33.37 15.43
CA SER A 206 15.83 -32.29 15.85
C SER A 206 15.16 -30.90 15.92
N LEU A 207 13.83 -30.86 15.85
CA LEU A 207 13.00 -29.69 15.49
C LEU A 207 12.47 -28.82 16.65
N LYS A 208 12.96 -28.95 17.89
CA LYS A 208 12.31 -28.27 19.04
C LYS A 208 12.26 -26.73 18.93
N CYS A 209 13.23 -26.08 18.28
CA CYS A 209 13.23 -24.63 18.11
C CYS A 209 12.56 -24.14 16.80
N LEU A 210 12.40 -25.00 15.79
CA LEU A 210 11.89 -24.60 14.46
C LEU A 210 10.35 -24.61 14.36
N TRP A 211 9.65 -25.19 15.33
CA TRP A 211 8.19 -25.43 15.24
C TRP A 211 7.37 -25.00 16.46
N ARG A 212 8.00 -24.42 17.51
CA ARG A 212 7.28 -23.96 18.71
C ARG A 212 6.84 -22.49 18.68
N ALA A 213 7.12 -21.77 17.59
CA ALA A 213 6.57 -20.43 17.35
C ALA A 213 5.27 -20.47 16.52
N ALA A 214 4.49 -21.56 16.60
CA ALA A 214 3.12 -21.56 16.12
C ALA A 214 2.28 -20.72 17.10
N ILE A 215 1.99 -19.50 16.68
CA ILE A 215 1.00 -18.61 17.30
C ILE A 215 -0.35 -19.30 17.16
N ALA A 216 -0.98 -19.61 18.29
CA ALA A 216 -2.43 -19.84 18.37
C ALA A 216 -3.15 -18.50 18.50
#